data_AF-A0A916Z6W8-F1
#
_entry.id   AF-A0A916Z6W8-F1
#
_cell.length_a   1.000
_cell.length_b   1.000
_cell.length_c   1.000
_cell.angle_alpha   90.00
_cell.angle_beta   90.00
_cell.angle_gamma   90.00
#
_symmetry.space_group_name_H-M   'P 1'
#
loop_
_entity.id
_entity.type
_entity.pdbx_description
1 polymer ?
#
loop_
_entity_poly.entity_id
_entity_poly.type
_entity_poly.pdbx_seq_one_letter_code
_entity_poly.pdbx_strand_id
1 'polypeptide(L)'
;MIKASTKKIVLIAGELSHGPGAHEYIKTVRLLKVMLEQSTAGGQLQVEYHLGGWPEDPQTLEDADLVLFATDGRDGHLYQDVPFVATPERLLLMERLMERGCGLVLLHFSTFFTREEGKKVLQWGGGYYEWEDERGERNWYSRISDGDRLELATAVHPIASGVGSTIELKDEIYWKLRFLPDDPRRTPIWQVPGLAEEGDPLANQVGWALQRDDGGRAFVTTAGHLYSLWENDDFRKVHLNAIVWAAGLPVATGGVQSRFYTDDMVDHALEGVKGTERSSIPDSIHVLLLSGNEHHKWHNWEQTAPAIRAAIQQDERITVTESTDIEALSDWDLSVFHVIALNYCNWQDPNGLSERAKEGLLSYLRKGGGLLVLHFANGAFHFSLPEAGASDWPEFQRVVPRAWNHHGSSGHDPYGSFDVRIVDPEHATTRGIAGFTVTDELYFNQEGTANIHVLYAAQSKVTGKEEPLAWTSEYEGARVYQTLLGHDGEAYKVSEVQEMLRRAVRWSCGK
;
A
#
# COMPACT_ATOMS: atom_id res chain seq x y z
N MET A 1 -18.16 10.41 25.88
CA MET A 1 -17.74 9.82 24.59
C MET A 1 -17.74 8.31 24.75
N ILE A 2 -18.64 7.61 24.05
CA ILE A 2 -18.59 6.14 23.97
C ILE A 2 -17.37 5.84 23.10
N LYS A 3 -16.31 5.26 23.68
CA LYS A 3 -15.15 4.79 22.91
C LYS A 3 -15.68 3.74 21.93
N ALA A 4 -15.51 3.93 20.62
CA ALA A 4 -15.91 2.91 19.66
C ALA A 4 -15.26 1.58 20.06
N SER A 5 -16.04 0.49 20.07
CA SER A 5 -15.50 -0.83 20.43
C SER A 5 -14.49 -1.25 19.37
N THR A 6 -13.24 -1.43 19.76
CA THR A 6 -12.19 -2.00 18.89
C THR A 6 -12.51 -3.46 18.57
N LYS A 7 -12.09 -3.93 17.40
CA LYS A 7 -12.25 -5.31 16.96
C LYS A 7 -11.04 -6.16 17.31
N LYS A 8 -11.27 -7.33 17.93
CA LYS A 8 -10.20 -8.28 18.27
C LYS A 8 -9.93 -9.22 17.09
N ILE A 9 -8.70 -9.19 16.60
CA ILE A 9 -8.23 -9.99 15.46
C ILE A 9 -7.21 -11.00 15.99
N VAL A 10 -7.47 -12.29 15.77
CA VAL A 10 -6.56 -13.37 16.18
C VAL A 10 -5.94 -14.02 14.94
N LEU A 11 -4.63 -13.85 14.78
CA LEU A 11 -3.87 -14.41 13.67
C LEU A 11 -3.17 -15.71 14.10
N ILE A 12 -3.36 -16.81 13.38
CA ILE A 12 -2.80 -18.12 13.75
C ILE A 12 -1.87 -18.60 12.64
N ALA A 13 -0.59 -18.78 12.98
CA ALA A 13 0.41 -19.37 12.11
C ALA A 13 0.68 -20.83 12.49
N GLY A 14 0.75 -21.69 11.48
CA GLY A 14 1.21 -23.07 11.61
C GLY A 14 2.71 -23.17 11.84
N GLU A 15 3.21 -24.40 12.01
CA GLU A 15 4.64 -24.68 11.94
C GLU A 15 5.15 -24.58 10.50
N LEU A 16 6.44 -24.27 10.33
CA LEU A 16 7.06 -24.26 9.00
C LEU A 16 7.09 -25.70 8.45
N SER A 17 6.46 -25.89 7.28
CA SER A 17 6.33 -27.20 6.62
C SER A 17 7.04 -27.28 5.27
N HIS A 18 7.46 -26.15 4.69
CA HIS A 18 8.05 -26.07 3.35
C HIS A 18 9.39 -25.32 3.34
N GLY A 19 10.03 -25.29 2.16
CA GLY A 19 11.31 -24.62 1.96
C GLY A 19 11.22 -23.08 2.05
N PRO A 20 12.37 -22.38 2.17
CA PRO A 20 12.41 -20.93 2.38
C PRO A 20 11.61 -20.14 1.34
N GLY A 21 10.84 -19.15 1.80
CA GLY A 21 10.02 -18.28 0.98
C GLY A 21 8.64 -18.84 0.61
N ALA A 22 8.43 -20.15 0.72
CA ALA A 22 7.14 -20.81 0.51
C ALA A 22 6.49 -21.14 1.86
N HIS A 23 5.18 -20.90 1.99
CA HIS A 23 4.43 -21.19 3.22
C HIS A 23 5.06 -20.60 4.50
N GLU A 24 5.56 -19.36 4.40
CA GLU A 24 6.17 -18.63 5.53
C GLU A 24 5.09 -18.12 6.50
N TYR A 25 4.37 -19.04 7.16
CA TYR A 25 3.24 -18.73 8.03
C TYR A 25 3.59 -17.78 9.16
N ILE A 26 4.70 -18.05 9.84
CA ILE A 26 5.19 -17.25 10.96
C ILE A 26 5.50 -15.83 10.50
N LYS A 27 6.21 -15.67 9.37
CA LYS A 27 6.49 -14.34 8.82
C LYS A 27 5.21 -13.63 8.41
N THR A 28 4.30 -14.35 7.75
CA THR A 28 3.02 -13.82 7.28
C THR A 28 2.18 -13.23 8.41
N VAL A 29 1.93 -13.98 9.50
CA VAL A 29 1.10 -13.45 10.60
C VAL A 29 1.78 -12.31 11.36
N ARG A 30 3.12 -12.35 11.50
CA ARG A 30 3.88 -11.27 12.15
C ARG A 30 3.88 -10.00 11.31
N LEU A 31 4.02 -10.12 10.00
CA LEU A 31 3.87 -9.02 9.06
C LEU A 31 2.45 -8.44 9.11
N LEU A 32 1.42 -9.29 9.05
CA LEU A 32 0.01 -8.87 9.16
C LEU A 32 -0.27 -8.15 10.47
N LYS A 33 0.25 -8.62 11.61
CA LYS A 33 0.15 -7.95 12.91
C LYS A 33 0.64 -6.51 12.84
N VAL A 34 1.86 -6.31 12.34
CA VAL A 34 2.45 -4.96 12.22
C VAL A 34 1.66 -4.12 11.23
N MET A 35 1.35 -4.63 10.03
CA MET A 35 0.62 -3.89 9.01
C MET A 35 -0.77 -3.44 9.49
N LEU A 36 -1.54 -4.33 10.12
CA LEU A 36 -2.88 -4.00 10.60
C LEU A 36 -2.85 -2.89 11.66
N GLU A 37 -1.93 -2.98 12.62
CA GLU A 37 -1.84 -2.00 13.71
C GLU A 37 -1.35 -0.62 13.28
N GLN A 38 -0.53 -0.60 12.24
CA GLN A 38 0.13 0.60 11.72
C GLN A 38 -0.61 1.16 10.49
N SER A 39 -1.71 0.50 10.10
CA SER A 39 -2.60 0.94 9.04
C SER A 39 -3.58 2.02 9.49
N THR A 40 -4.31 2.58 8.52
CA THR A 40 -5.48 3.46 8.74
C THR A 40 -6.58 2.81 9.59
N ALA A 41 -6.67 1.47 9.61
CA ALA A 41 -7.61 0.75 10.45
C ALA A 41 -7.09 0.50 11.86
N GLY A 42 -5.78 0.68 12.11
CA GLY A 42 -5.11 0.24 13.33
C GLY A 42 -5.76 0.76 14.60
N GLY A 43 -6.22 2.01 14.64
CA GLY A 43 -6.93 2.58 15.80
C GLY A 43 -8.23 1.87 16.19
N GLN A 44 -8.77 1.05 15.30
CA GLN A 44 -10.01 0.28 15.48
C GLN A 44 -9.74 -1.20 15.77
N LEU A 45 -8.47 -1.65 15.79
CA LEU A 45 -8.09 -3.06 15.90
C LEU A 45 -7.28 -3.32 17.17
N GLN A 46 -7.55 -4.47 17.80
CA GLN A 46 -6.68 -5.13 18.76
C GLN A 46 -6.22 -6.43 18.09
N VAL A 47 -4.95 -6.49 17.70
CA VAL A 47 -4.43 -7.61 16.93
C VAL A 47 -3.51 -8.41 17.82
N GLU A 48 -3.72 -9.72 17.88
CA GLU A 48 -2.81 -10.68 18.52
C GLU A 48 -2.46 -11.79 17.52
N TYR A 49 -1.34 -12.46 17.75
CA TYR A 49 -0.91 -13.57 16.91
C TYR A 49 -0.41 -14.75 17.74
N HIS A 50 -0.61 -15.96 17.22
CA HIS A 50 -0.16 -17.21 17.79
C HIS A 50 0.67 -17.98 16.77
N LEU A 51 1.75 -18.60 17.24
CA LEU A 51 2.70 -19.36 16.43
C LEU A 51 2.65 -20.84 16.82
N GLY A 52 2.99 -21.73 15.90
CA GLY A 52 3.04 -23.17 16.15
C GLY A 52 1.68 -23.87 16.11
N GLY A 53 0.68 -23.25 15.47
CA GLY A 53 -0.67 -23.80 15.32
C GLY A 53 -1.64 -23.27 16.37
N TRP A 54 -2.49 -24.15 16.89
CA TRP A 54 -3.59 -23.75 17.80
C TRP A 54 -3.07 -23.02 19.04
N PRO A 55 -3.71 -21.92 19.50
CA PRO A 55 -3.27 -21.17 20.67
C PRO A 55 -3.10 -22.05 21.92
N GLU A 56 -2.01 -21.82 22.67
CA GLU A 56 -1.76 -22.49 23.96
C GLU A 56 -2.89 -22.24 24.97
N ASP A 57 -3.43 -21.02 24.98
CA ASP A 57 -4.64 -20.64 25.71
C ASP A 57 -5.80 -20.39 24.72
N PRO A 58 -6.72 -21.35 24.53
CA PRO A 58 -7.85 -21.20 23.63
C PRO A 58 -8.85 -20.13 24.05
N GLN A 59 -8.83 -19.66 25.31
CA GLN A 59 -9.76 -18.62 25.79
C GLN A 59 -9.61 -17.32 25.00
N THR A 60 -8.43 -17.08 24.45
CA THR A 60 -8.18 -15.90 23.61
C THR A 60 -9.07 -15.84 22.36
N LEU A 61 -9.60 -16.97 21.91
CA LEU A 61 -10.51 -17.02 20.77
C LEU A 61 -11.95 -16.65 21.13
N GLU A 62 -12.35 -16.78 22.40
CA GLU A 62 -13.75 -16.70 22.83
C GLU A 62 -14.41 -15.36 22.53
N ASP A 63 -13.63 -14.27 22.58
CA ASP A 63 -14.07 -12.90 22.30
C ASP A 63 -13.61 -12.36 20.93
N ALA A 64 -12.88 -13.15 20.14
CA ALA A 64 -12.39 -12.75 18.82
C ALA A 64 -13.51 -12.25 17.89
N ASP A 65 -13.32 -11.12 17.21
CA ASP A 65 -14.22 -10.69 16.14
C ASP A 65 -13.83 -11.32 14.80
N LEU A 66 -12.57 -11.76 14.66
CA LEU A 66 -12.06 -12.48 13.51
C LEU A 66 -10.96 -13.44 13.92
N VAL A 67 -10.96 -14.63 13.33
CA VAL A 67 -9.83 -15.58 13.39
C VAL A 67 -9.31 -15.82 11.98
N LEU A 68 -7.99 -15.68 11.80
CA LEU A 68 -7.29 -15.94 10.54
C LEU A 68 -6.34 -17.13 10.71
N PHE A 69 -6.37 -18.05 9.75
CA PHE A 69 -5.44 -19.17 9.68
C PHE A 69 -4.50 -19.02 8.48
N ALA A 70 -3.21 -18.98 8.77
CA ALA A 70 -2.11 -19.17 7.83
C ALA A 70 -1.36 -20.43 8.28
N THR A 71 -1.83 -21.59 7.86
CA THR A 71 -1.37 -22.89 8.38
C THR A 71 -1.31 -23.89 7.24
N ASP A 72 -0.75 -25.06 7.55
CA ASP A 72 -1.04 -26.24 6.73
C ASP A 72 -2.54 -26.55 6.69
N GLY A 73 -2.93 -27.33 5.69
CA GLY A 73 -4.15 -28.10 5.71
C GLY A 73 -3.88 -29.54 5.28
N ARG A 74 -4.91 -30.38 5.40
CA ARG A 74 -4.74 -31.83 5.23
C ARG A 74 -4.55 -32.17 3.75
N ASP A 75 -3.42 -32.75 3.37
CA ASP A 75 -3.26 -33.53 2.13
C ASP A 75 -2.68 -34.91 2.48
N GLY A 76 -3.53 -35.92 2.55
CA GLY A 76 -3.15 -37.28 2.93
C GLY A 76 -2.46 -37.32 4.30
N HIS A 77 -1.39 -38.10 4.42
CA HIS A 77 -0.65 -38.26 5.68
C HIS A 77 0.60 -37.37 5.81
N LEU A 78 0.85 -36.49 4.84
CA LEU A 78 2.10 -35.72 4.76
C LEU A 78 2.07 -34.45 5.60
N TYR A 79 0.88 -33.85 5.79
CA TYR A 79 0.72 -32.55 6.44
C TYR A 79 -0.33 -32.60 7.55
N GLN A 80 -0.31 -31.58 8.39
CA GLN A 80 -1.21 -31.46 9.53
C GLN A 80 -2.60 -30.96 9.10
N ASP A 81 -3.61 -31.25 9.91
CA ASP A 81 -4.92 -30.60 9.75
C ASP A 81 -4.82 -29.09 9.96
N VAL A 82 -5.77 -28.36 9.38
CA VAL A 82 -6.01 -26.99 9.82
C VAL A 82 -6.31 -27.02 11.32
N PRO A 83 -5.64 -26.22 12.17
CA PRO A 83 -5.60 -26.48 13.62
C PRO A 83 -6.97 -26.60 14.31
N PHE A 84 -8.00 -25.96 13.75
CA PHE A 84 -9.34 -25.93 14.30
C PHE A 84 -10.18 -27.20 14.07
N VAL A 85 -9.84 -28.03 13.08
CA VAL A 85 -10.54 -29.31 12.83
C VAL A 85 -9.86 -30.50 13.51
N ALA A 86 -8.62 -30.33 13.99
CA ALA A 86 -7.79 -31.39 14.53
C ALA A 86 -8.39 -32.17 15.73
N THR A 87 -9.37 -31.58 16.44
CA THR A 87 -10.07 -32.25 17.56
C THR A 87 -11.53 -31.81 17.62
N PRO A 88 -12.45 -32.66 18.12
CA PRO A 88 -13.85 -32.30 18.31
C PRO A 88 -14.05 -31.04 19.17
N GLU A 89 -13.24 -30.85 20.21
CA GLU A 89 -13.34 -29.71 21.13
C GLU A 89 -13.03 -28.39 20.44
N ARG A 90 -12.00 -28.35 19.59
CA ARG A 90 -11.64 -27.17 18.79
C ARG A 90 -12.70 -26.85 17.73
N LEU A 91 -13.25 -27.88 17.10
CA LEU A 91 -14.32 -27.72 16.12
C LEU A 91 -15.59 -27.16 16.76
N LEU A 92 -15.96 -27.65 17.95
CA LEU A 92 -17.07 -27.12 18.74
C LEU A 92 -16.83 -25.66 19.19
N LEU A 93 -15.58 -25.27 19.49
CA LEU A 93 -15.28 -23.87 19.76
C LEU A 93 -15.49 -23.02 18.51
N MET A 94 -14.99 -23.44 17.36
CA MET A 94 -15.20 -22.72 16.10
C MET A 94 -16.68 -22.59 15.75
N GLU A 95 -17.48 -23.64 15.94
CA GLU A 95 -18.94 -23.57 15.76
C GLU A 95 -19.55 -22.41 16.55
N ARG A 96 -19.23 -22.30 17.85
CA ARG A 96 -19.72 -21.19 18.69
C ARG A 96 -19.24 -19.83 18.20
N LEU A 97 -18.01 -19.74 17.69
CA LEU A 97 -17.49 -18.49 17.12
C LEU A 97 -18.26 -18.11 15.85
N MET A 98 -18.49 -19.07 14.95
CA MET A 98 -19.23 -18.82 13.71
C MET A 98 -20.67 -18.38 14.01
N GLU A 99 -21.35 -19.07 14.93
CA GLU A 99 -22.71 -18.72 15.41
C GLU A 99 -22.79 -17.33 16.06
N ARG A 100 -21.72 -16.88 16.73
CA ARG A 100 -21.61 -15.52 17.28
C ARG A 100 -21.43 -14.45 16.18
N GLY A 101 -21.15 -14.85 14.94
CA GLY A 101 -20.84 -13.95 13.84
C GLY A 101 -19.36 -13.59 13.75
N CYS A 102 -18.45 -14.36 14.39
CA CYS A 102 -17.01 -14.16 14.26
C CYS A 102 -16.56 -14.34 12.80
N GLY A 103 -15.72 -13.45 12.31
CA GLY A 103 -15.13 -13.53 10.99
C GLY A 103 -14.16 -14.71 10.86
N LEU A 104 -14.01 -15.22 9.63
CA LEU A 104 -13.08 -16.30 9.30
C LEU A 104 -12.21 -15.92 8.10
N VAL A 105 -10.90 -16.06 8.21
CA VAL A 105 -9.99 -15.95 7.06
C VAL A 105 -9.16 -17.21 6.93
N LEU A 106 -9.14 -17.80 5.74
CA LEU A 106 -8.29 -18.95 5.40
C LEU A 106 -7.37 -18.56 4.25
N LEU A 107 -6.07 -18.62 4.49
CA LEU A 107 -5.04 -18.32 3.49
C LEU A 107 -4.43 -19.61 2.94
N HIS A 108 -4.40 -19.70 1.62
CA HIS A 108 -3.65 -20.67 0.84
C HIS A 108 -3.81 -22.11 1.37
N PHE A 109 -2.79 -22.71 1.98
CA PHE A 109 -2.82 -24.13 2.36
C PHE A 109 -3.84 -24.45 3.47
N SER A 110 -4.26 -23.45 4.25
CA SER A 110 -5.36 -23.59 5.23
C SER A 110 -6.74 -23.79 4.59
N THR A 111 -6.81 -23.96 3.26
CA THR A 111 -8.01 -24.32 2.51
C THR A 111 -8.17 -25.82 2.29
N PHE A 112 -7.21 -26.65 2.74
CA PHE A 112 -7.22 -28.10 2.52
C PHE A 112 -7.94 -28.85 3.65
N PHE A 113 -9.03 -29.53 3.29
CA PHE A 113 -9.88 -30.26 4.22
C PHE A 113 -10.33 -31.61 3.65
N THR A 114 -10.62 -32.56 4.54
CA THR A 114 -11.37 -33.78 4.19
C THR A 114 -12.77 -33.43 3.69
N ARG A 115 -13.47 -34.37 3.04
CA ARG A 115 -14.86 -34.12 2.57
C ARG A 115 -15.82 -33.90 3.72
N GLU A 116 -15.62 -34.57 4.86
CA GLU A 116 -16.47 -34.39 6.04
C GLU A 116 -16.27 -33.01 6.69
N GLU A 117 -15.03 -32.57 6.87
CA GLU A 117 -14.72 -31.22 7.36
C GLU A 117 -15.19 -30.14 6.37
N GLY A 118 -14.99 -30.39 5.08
CA GLY A 118 -15.40 -29.52 3.97
C GLY A 118 -16.88 -29.15 4.00
N LYS A 119 -17.77 -30.02 4.49
CA LYS A 119 -19.20 -29.70 4.65
C LYS A 119 -19.43 -28.50 5.58
N LYS A 120 -18.65 -28.37 6.65
CA LYS A 120 -18.70 -27.21 7.55
C LYS A 120 -18.02 -26.00 6.93
N VAL A 121 -16.87 -26.19 6.31
CA VAL A 121 -16.11 -25.10 5.66
C VAL A 121 -16.91 -24.46 4.51
N LEU A 122 -17.71 -25.23 3.77
CA LEU A 122 -18.64 -24.71 2.78
C LEU A 122 -19.67 -23.73 3.38
N GLN A 123 -20.08 -23.92 4.63
CA GLN A 123 -20.99 -23.00 5.32
C GLN A 123 -20.26 -21.80 5.94
N TRP A 124 -19.03 -21.99 6.38
CA TRP A 124 -18.28 -20.95 7.12
C TRP A 124 -17.47 -20.02 6.22
N GLY A 125 -16.79 -20.61 5.24
CA GLY A 125 -15.87 -19.95 4.31
C GLY A 125 -16.34 -19.97 2.86
N GLY A 126 -17.29 -20.83 2.48
CA GLY A 126 -17.94 -20.82 1.17
C GLY A 126 -17.31 -21.71 0.11
N GLY A 127 -16.10 -22.21 0.35
CA GLY A 127 -15.39 -23.12 -0.55
C GLY A 127 -14.13 -23.71 0.11
N TYR A 128 -13.61 -24.79 -0.46
CA TYR A 128 -12.38 -25.42 0.02
C TYR A 128 -11.69 -26.27 -1.06
N TYR A 129 -10.45 -26.67 -0.79
CA TYR A 129 -9.68 -27.60 -1.61
C TYR A 129 -10.03 -29.05 -1.26
N GLU A 130 -10.60 -29.79 -2.21
CA GLU A 130 -10.93 -31.21 -2.03
C GLU A 130 -9.82 -32.09 -2.61
N TRP A 131 -9.02 -32.69 -1.74
CA TRP A 131 -7.89 -33.56 -2.10
C TRP A 131 -8.28 -35.06 -2.15
N GLU A 132 -9.33 -35.47 -1.42
CA GLU A 132 -9.76 -36.86 -1.27
C GLU A 132 -11.12 -37.18 -1.92
N ASP A 133 -11.36 -38.46 -2.18
CA ASP A 133 -12.66 -39.00 -2.61
C ASP A 133 -13.55 -39.46 -1.43
N GLU A 134 -14.67 -40.16 -1.73
CA GLU A 134 -15.60 -40.72 -0.72
C GLU A 134 -14.98 -41.75 0.22
N ARG A 135 -13.84 -42.34 -0.16
CA ARG A 135 -13.13 -43.38 0.58
C ARG A 135 -11.97 -42.81 1.41
N GLY A 136 -11.71 -41.50 1.30
CA GLY A 136 -10.55 -40.84 1.90
C GLY A 136 -9.26 -41.08 1.11
N GLU A 137 -9.36 -41.55 -0.15
CA GLU A 137 -8.20 -41.75 -1.02
C GLU A 137 -7.93 -40.48 -1.83
N ARG A 138 -6.64 -40.17 -2.05
CA ARG A 138 -6.23 -39.02 -2.86
C ARG A 138 -6.79 -39.12 -4.28
N ASN A 139 -7.62 -38.16 -4.66
CA ASN A 139 -8.25 -38.08 -5.98
C ASN A 139 -8.05 -36.71 -6.64
N TRP A 140 -7.51 -35.73 -5.91
CA TRP A 140 -7.16 -34.41 -6.45
C TRP A 140 -8.31 -33.81 -7.25
N TYR A 141 -9.52 -33.69 -6.68
CA TYR A 141 -10.62 -33.00 -7.37
C TYR A 141 -10.24 -31.53 -7.62
N SER A 142 -9.71 -30.88 -6.60
CA SER A 142 -9.05 -29.59 -6.75
C SER A 142 -7.66 -29.77 -7.33
N ARG A 143 -7.15 -28.72 -7.98
CA ARG A 143 -5.91 -28.75 -8.77
C ARG A 143 -4.95 -27.69 -8.26
N ILE A 144 -3.66 -27.98 -8.40
CA ILE A 144 -2.56 -27.06 -8.11
C ILE A 144 -1.86 -26.73 -9.43
N SER A 145 -1.55 -25.46 -9.65
CA SER A 145 -0.74 -25.00 -10.78
C SER A 145 -0.06 -23.68 -10.44
N ASP A 146 0.91 -23.28 -11.25
CA ASP A 146 1.39 -21.90 -11.22
C ASP A 146 0.31 -20.96 -11.76
N GLY A 147 0.13 -19.81 -11.11
CA GLY A 147 -0.68 -18.70 -11.62
C GLY A 147 0.22 -17.57 -12.14
N ASP A 148 -0.23 -16.90 -13.20
CA ASP A 148 0.48 -15.81 -13.89
C ASP A 148 -0.02 -14.41 -13.50
N ARG A 149 -1.31 -14.29 -13.14
CA ARG A 149 -1.91 -13.05 -12.61
C ARG A 149 -3.20 -13.31 -11.84
N LEU A 150 -3.49 -12.45 -10.87
CA LEU A 150 -4.80 -12.31 -10.28
C LEU A 150 -5.56 -11.17 -10.97
N GLU A 151 -6.83 -11.40 -11.31
CA GLU A 151 -7.74 -10.36 -11.80
C GLU A 151 -8.92 -10.19 -10.83
N LEU A 152 -9.27 -8.93 -10.52
CA LEU A 152 -10.42 -8.63 -9.69
C LEU A 152 -11.70 -9.04 -10.42
N ALA A 153 -12.45 -9.95 -9.82
CA ALA A 153 -13.75 -10.38 -10.35
C ALA A 153 -14.83 -9.31 -10.16
N THR A 154 -14.64 -8.40 -9.21
CA THR A 154 -15.53 -7.26 -8.95
C THR A 154 -14.78 -6.12 -8.27
N ALA A 155 -15.02 -4.89 -8.73
CA ALA A 155 -14.53 -3.67 -8.07
C ALA A 155 -15.52 -3.09 -7.05
N VAL A 156 -16.71 -3.67 -6.93
CA VAL A 156 -17.81 -3.12 -6.10
C VAL A 156 -17.71 -3.56 -4.64
N HIS A 157 -17.15 -4.75 -4.40
CA HIS A 157 -17.09 -5.30 -3.04
C HIS A 157 -16.09 -4.50 -2.18
N PRO A 158 -16.36 -4.23 -0.88
CA PRO A 158 -15.45 -3.47 -0.01
C PRO A 158 -14.02 -4.03 0.06
N ILE A 159 -13.84 -5.33 -0.17
CA ILE A 159 -12.51 -5.96 -0.23
C ILE A 159 -11.66 -5.41 -1.40
N ALA A 160 -12.30 -5.03 -2.51
CA ALA A 160 -11.65 -4.50 -3.70
C ALA A 160 -11.38 -2.99 -3.63
N SER A 161 -11.74 -2.31 -2.54
CA SER A 161 -11.59 -0.86 -2.40
C SER A 161 -10.12 -0.41 -2.50
N GLY A 162 -9.84 0.43 -3.51
CA GLY A 162 -8.52 0.99 -3.80
C GLY A 162 -7.47 0.01 -4.31
N VAL A 163 -7.89 -1.16 -4.80
CA VAL A 163 -7.02 -2.23 -5.30
C VAL A 163 -6.98 -2.17 -6.83
N GLY A 164 -5.79 -2.30 -7.41
CA GLY A 164 -5.60 -2.46 -8.85
C GLY A 164 -6.41 -3.63 -9.43
N SER A 165 -6.85 -3.49 -10.68
CA SER A 165 -7.67 -4.51 -11.36
C SER A 165 -6.92 -5.82 -11.61
N THR A 166 -5.59 -5.77 -11.67
CA THR A 166 -4.74 -6.94 -11.90
C THR A 166 -3.47 -6.89 -11.04
N ILE A 167 -3.05 -8.06 -10.55
CA ILE A 167 -1.78 -8.24 -9.84
C ILE A 167 -0.97 -9.27 -10.62
N GLU A 168 0.25 -8.93 -11.04
CA GLU A 168 1.18 -9.91 -11.59
C GLU A 168 1.49 -10.96 -10.53
N LEU A 169 1.36 -12.22 -10.89
CA LEU A 169 1.46 -13.33 -9.97
C LEU A 169 2.54 -14.29 -10.47
N LYS A 170 3.41 -14.68 -9.56
CA LYS A 170 4.28 -15.83 -9.73
C LYS A 170 4.14 -16.66 -8.48
N ASP A 171 3.12 -17.49 -8.44
CA ASP A 171 2.70 -18.19 -7.22
C ASP A 171 2.10 -19.55 -7.51
N GLU A 172 2.16 -20.44 -6.53
CA GLU A 172 1.36 -21.67 -6.55
C GLU A 172 -0.10 -21.30 -6.23
N ILE A 173 -1.01 -21.73 -7.09
CA ILE A 173 -2.44 -21.43 -6.98
C ILE A 173 -3.26 -22.71 -7.00
N TYR A 174 -4.28 -22.71 -6.15
CA TYR A 174 -5.28 -23.76 -6.15
C TYR A 174 -6.54 -23.34 -6.88
N TRP A 175 -7.00 -24.21 -7.79
CA TRP A 175 -8.14 -23.96 -8.67
C TRP A 175 -9.03 -25.20 -8.76
N LYS A 176 -10.22 -25.07 -9.38
CA LYS A 176 -11.27 -26.09 -9.36
C LYS A 176 -11.65 -26.50 -7.92
N LEU A 177 -11.98 -25.49 -7.12
CA LEU A 177 -12.33 -25.65 -5.72
C LEU A 177 -13.76 -26.16 -5.55
N ARG A 178 -14.03 -26.81 -4.42
CA ARG A 178 -15.38 -27.25 -4.08
C ARG A 178 -16.17 -26.06 -3.55
N PHE A 179 -17.29 -25.75 -4.22
CA PHE A 179 -18.24 -24.71 -3.82
C PHE A 179 -19.66 -25.26 -3.67
N LEU A 180 -20.50 -24.56 -2.90
CA LEU A 180 -21.94 -24.73 -3.00
C LEU A 180 -22.43 -24.13 -4.33
N PRO A 181 -23.23 -24.88 -5.13
CA PRO A 181 -23.83 -24.36 -6.35
C PRO A 181 -24.70 -23.14 -6.07
N ASP A 182 -24.56 -22.08 -6.87
CA ASP A 182 -25.39 -20.87 -6.85
C ASP A 182 -25.57 -20.22 -5.46
N ASP A 183 -24.56 -20.30 -4.58
CA ASP A 183 -24.64 -19.73 -3.24
C ASP A 183 -24.66 -18.19 -3.28
N PRO A 184 -25.80 -17.53 -2.97
CA PRO A 184 -25.94 -16.08 -3.07
C PRO A 184 -25.12 -15.32 -2.01
N ARG A 185 -24.60 -16.02 -0.99
CA ARG A 185 -23.75 -15.45 0.06
C ARG A 185 -22.33 -15.19 -0.41
N ARG A 186 -21.92 -15.83 -1.51
CA ARG A 186 -20.54 -15.80 -2.02
C ARG A 186 -20.39 -14.70 -3.08
N THR A 187 -19.37 -13.88 -2.91
CA THR A 187 -18.93 -12.89 -3.91
C THR A 187 -17.51 -13.23 -4.36
N PRO A 188 -17.28 -13.53 -5.65
CA PRO A 188 -15.93 -13.70 -6.18
C PRO A 188 -15.10 -12.42 -6.00
N ILE A 189 -13.85 -12.55 -5.57
CA ILE A 189 -12.91 -11.44 -5.43
C ILE A 189 -11.74 -11.59 -6.41
N TRP A 190 -11.08 -12.75 -6.40
CA TRP A 190 -9.94 -13.04 -7.28
C TRP A 190 -10.24 -14.19 -8.23
N GLN A 191 -9.80 -14.02 -9.48
CA GLN A 191 -9.76 -15.07 -10.49
C GLN A 191 -8.38 -15.15 -11.14
N VAL A 192 -8.02 -16.33 -11.66
CA VAL A 192 -6.87 -16.51 -12.56
C VAL A 192 -7.40 -16.88 -13.94
N PRO A 193 -7.47 -15.94 -14.90
CA PRO A 193 -8.17 -16.15 -16.18
C PRO A 193 -7.66 -17.33 -17.01
N GLY A 194 -6.38 -17.70 -16.87
CA GLY A 194 -5.77 -18.81 -17.59
C GLY A 194 -6.21 -20.20 -17.13
N LEU A 195 -6.86 -20.31 -15.97
CA LEU A 195 -7.34 -21.58 -15.41
C LEU A 195 -8.79 -21.78 -15.81
N ALA A 196 -9.15 -22.96 -16.33
CA ALA A 196 -10.53 -23.26 -16.73
C ALA A 196 -10.77 -24.77 -16.77
N GLU A 197 -12.02 -25.17 -16.58
CA GLU A 197 -12.50 -26.54 -16.77
C GLU A 197 -13.83 -26.49 -17.52
N GLU A 198 -13.98 -27.35 -18.53
CA GLU A 198 -15.22 -27.41 -19.31
C GLU A 198 -16.42 -27.75 -18.40
N GLY A 199 -17.45 -26.90 -18.44
CA GLY A 199 -18.66 -27.07 -17.64
C GLY A 199 -18.57 -26.56 -16.19
N ASP A 200 -17.44 -25.98 -15.78
CA ASP A 200 -17.27 -25.39 -14.45
C ASP A 200 -16.88 -23.89 -14.56
N PRO A 201 -17.86 -22.97 -14.48
CA PRO A 201 -17.59 -21.53 -14.57
C PRO A 201 -16.87 -20.96 -13.34
N LEU A 202 -16.72 -21.73 -12.27
CA LEU A 202 -16.06 -21.32 -11.04
C LEU A 202 -14.63 -21.86 -10.94
N ALA A 203 -14.19 -22.65 -11.92
CA ALA A 203 -12.89 -23.32 -11.90
C ALA A 203 -11.73 -22.35 -11.67
N ASN A 204 -11.85 -21.11 -12.16
CA ASN A 204 -10.83 -20.08 -12.12
C ASN A 204 -10.90 -19.16 -10.89
N GLN A 205 -11.88 -19.36 -10.00
CA GLN A 205 -12.10 -18.53 -8.82
C GLN A 205 -11.16 -18.96 -7.69
N VAL A 206 -10.23 -18.07 -7.32
CA VAL A 206 -9.12 -18.34 -6.38
C VAL A 206 -9.18 -17.48 -5.12
N GLY A 207 -10.12 -16.55 -5.05
CA GLY A 207 -10.38 -15.77 -3.83
C GLY A 207 -11.82 -15.27 -3.80
N TRP A 208 -12.47 -15.32 -2.64
CA TRP A 208 -13.86 -14.91 -2.51
C TRP A 208 -14.21 -14.45 -1.09
N ALA A 209 -15.24 -13.61 -1.04
CA ALA A 209 -15.93 -13.24 0.18
C ALA A 209 -17.16 -14.13 0.38
N LEU A 210 -17.51 -14.41 1.63
CA LEU A 210 -18.78 -15.03 2.02
C LEU A 210 -19.41 -14.18 3.12
N GLN A 211 -20.68 -13.82 2.99
CA GLN A 211 -21.45 -13.24 4.08
C GLN A 211 -22.55 -14.21 4.53
N ARG A 212 -22.44 -14.70 5.77
CA ARG A 212 -23.38 -15.66 6.37
C ARG A 212 -24.64 -14.94 6.85
N ASP A 213 -25.71 -15.71 6.99
CA ASP A 213 -27.02 -15.19 7.45
C ASP A 213 -26.97 -14.70 8.90
N ASP A 214 -26.04 -15.23 9.70
CA ASP A 214 -25.76 -14.78 11.08
C ASP A 214 -25.00 -13.43 11.14
N GLY A 215 -24.68 -12.84 9.99
CA GLY A 215 -23.93 -11.59 9.87
C GLY A 215 -22.41 -11.76 9.88
N GLY A 216 -21.92 -12.96 10.18
CA GLY A 216 -20.51 -13.31 10.09
C GLY A 216 -20.01 -13.30 8.65
N ARG A 217 -18.72 -12.99 8.50
CA ARG A 217 -18.10 -12.73 7.20
C ARG A 217 -16.83 -13.54 7.07
N ALA A 218 -16.56 -14.05 5.88
CA ALA A 218 -15.35 -14.78 5.60
C ALA A 218 -14.67 -14.32 4.33
N PHE A 219 -13.35 -14.39 4.31
CA PHE A 219 -12.54 -14.28 3.11
C PHE A 219 -11.66 -15.50 3.00
N VAL A 220 -11.67 -16.14 1.85
CA VAL A 220 -10.86 -17.32 1.59
C VAL A 220 -10.14 -17.10 0.27
N THR A 221 -8.85 -17.39 0.24
CA THR A 221 -8.06 -17.33 -0.99
C THR A 221 -7.02 -18.43 -1.05
N THR A 222 -6.73 -18.87 -2.26
CA THR A 222 -5.71 -19.87 -2.56
C THR A 222 -4.41 -19.25 -3.05
N ALA A 223 -4.31 -17.91 -3.11
CA ALA A 223 -3.05 -17.20 -3.35
C ALA A 223 -2.30 -16.93 -2.03
N GLY A 224 -1.00 -16.68 -2.12
CA GLY A 224 -0.13 -16.41 -0.99
C GLY A 224 0.80 -17.57 -0.63
N HIS A 225 1.19 -18.40 -1.60
CA HIS A 225 2.21 -19.43 -1.41
C HIS A 225 3.58 -18.80 -1.11
N LEU A 226 4.00 -17.83 -1.94
CA LEU A 226 5.25 -17.11 -1.80
C LEU A 226 5.11 -15.87 -0.92
N TYR A 227 5.98 -15.75 0.07
CA TYR A 227 6.03 -14.59 0.98
C TYR A 227 6.34 -13.27 0.25
N SER A 228 7.08 -13.32 -0.86
CA SER A 228 7.41 -12.13 -1.66
C SER A 228 6.18 -11.44 -2.26
N LEU A 229 5.02 -12.12 -2.37
CA LEU A 229 3.79 -11.46 -2.82
C LEU A 229 3.34 -10.34 -1.88
N TRP A 230 3.71 -10.41 -0.59
CA TRP A 230 3.43 -9.33 0.35
C TRP A 230 4.19 -8.03 0.03
N GLU A 231 5.20 -8.04 -0.86
CA GLU A 231 5.84 -6.82 -1.36
C GLU A 231 4.95 -6.05 -2.36
N ASN A 232 3.94 -6.71 -2.95
CA ASN A 232 2.98 -6.05 -3.83
C ASN A 232 1.89 -5.30 -3.04
N ASP A 233 1.76 -3.99 -3.30
CA ASP A 233 0.83 -3.10 -2.58
C ASP A 233 -0.64 -3.52 -2.69
N ASP A 234 -1.09 -3.93 -3.87
CA ASP A 234 -2.47 -4.34 -4.11
C ASP A 234 -2.77 -5.69 -3.44
N PHE A 235 -1.81 -6.61 -3.45
CA PHE A 235 -1.93 -7.89 -2.76
C PHE A 235 -2.10 -7.67 -1.26
N ARG A 236 -1.26 -6.83 -0.64
CA ARG A 236 -1.43 -6.44 0.77
C ARG A 236 -2.78 -5.80 1.02
N LYS A 237 -3.16 -4.83 0.19
CA LYS A 237 -4.38 -4.03 0.38
C LYS A 237 -5.63 -4.90 0.37
N VAL A 238 -5.76 -5.88 -0.53
CA VAL A 238 -6.90 -6.81 -0.50
C VAL A 238 -6.96 -7.60 0.79
N HIS A 239 -5.83 -8.12 1.28
CA HIS A 239 -5.82 -8.92 2.51
C HIS A 239 -6.16 -8.06 3.74
N LEU A 240 -5.65 -6.83 3.82
CA LEU A 240 -5.99 -5.89 4.89
C LEU A 240 -7.46 -5.47 4.82
N ASN A 241 -7.98 -5.17 3.63
CA ASN A 241 -9.40 -4.89 3.40
C ASN A 241 -10.27 -6.09 3.82
N ALA A 242 -9.87 -7.31 3.46
CA ALA A 242 -10.56 -8.55 3.79
C ALA A 242 -10.63 -8.79 5.30
N ILE A 243 -9.52 -8.58 6.03
CA ILE A 243 -9.49 -8.73 7.49
C ILE A 243 -10.39 -7.68 8.15
N VAL A 244 -10.29 -6.42 7.76
CA VAL A 244 -11.13 -5.34 8.31
C VAL A 244 -12.61 -5.58 8.01
N TRP A 245 -12.94 -5.95 6.78
CA TRP A 245 -14.30 -6.26 6.37
C TRP A 245 -14.86 -7.48 7.11
N ALA A 246 -14.08 -8.57 7.21
CA ALA A 246 -14.51 -9.81 7.84
C ALA A 246 -14.65 -9.67 9.36
N ALA A 247 -13.91 -8.74 10.00
CA ALA A 247 -14.09 -8.35 11.40
C ALA A 247 -15.36 -7.50 11.64
N GLY A 248 -16.11 -7.18 10.57
CA GLY A 248 -17.36 -6.43 10.64
C GLY A 248 -17.21 -4.92 10.55
N LEU A 249 -16.02 -4.40 10.21
CA LEU A 249 -15.80 -2.96 10.03
C LEU A 249 -16.06 -2.54 8.57
N PRO A 250 -16.41 -1.26 8.33
CA PRO A 250 -16.41 -0.70 7.00
C PRO A 250 -14.97 -0.58 6.46
N VAL A 251 -14.79 -0.81 5.16
CA VAL A 251 -13.55 -0.52 4.45
C VAL A 251 -13.67 0.86 3.81
N ALA A 252 -12.64 1.70 3.95
CA ALA A 252 -12.61 3.03 3.33
C ALA A 252 -12.56 2.92 1.80
N THR A 253 -13.00 3.95 1.08
CA THR A 253 -13.08 3.94 -0.40
C THR A 253 -11.73 3.63 -1.08
N GLY A 254 -10.62 4.18 -0.59
CA GLY A 254 -9.27 3.84 -1.08
C GLY A 254 -8.67 2.56 -0.47
N GLY A 255 -9.40 1.85 0.38
CA GLY A 255 -8.91 0.68 1.12
C GLY A 255 -8.11 1.03 2.38
N VAL A 256 -7.69 -0.01 3.09
CA VAL A 256 -6.82 0.06 4.26
C VAL A 256 -5.39 0.35 3.78
N GLN A 257 -4.84 1.51 4.17
CA GLN A 257 -3.47 1.88 3.77
C GLN A 257 -2.48 1.34 4.79
N SER A 258 -1.48 0.59 4.30
CA SER A 258 -0.29 0.18 5.05
C SER A 258 0.88 0.02 4.09
N ARG A 259 2.08 0.41 4.53
CA ARG A 259 3.31 0.05 3.82
C ARG A 259 3.71 -1.41 4.09
N PHE A 260 4.67 -1.88 3.30
CA PHE A 260 5.43 -3.09 3.58
C PHE A 260 6.43 -2.87 4.71
N TYR A 261 6.70 -3.91 5.50
CA TYR A 261 7.70 -3.92 6.55
C TYR A 261 8.64 -5.10 6.30
N THR A 262 9.94 -4.84 6.28
CA THR A 262 10.95 -5.90 6.14
C THR A 262 10.97 -6.78 7.41
N ASP A 263 11.53 -7.99 7.29
CA ASP A 263 11.64 -8.91 8.42
C ASP A 263 12.33 -8.26 9.63
N ASP A 264 13.41 -7.50 9.42
CA ASP A 264 14.11 -6.77 10.48
C ASP A 264 13.22 -5.70 11.15
N MET A 265 12.42 -4.98 10.37
CA MET A 265 11.46 -4.01 10.92
C MET A 265 10.38 -4.70 11.73
N VAL A 266 9.89 -5.86 11.28
CA VAL A 266 8.89 -6.67 11.98
C VAL A 266 9.47 -7.25 13.28
N ASP A 267 10.71 -7.74 13.24
CA ASP A 267 11.43 -8.23 14.42
C ASP A 267 11.57 -7.15 15.48
N HIS A 268 12.02 -5.96 15.08
CA HIS A 268 12.13 -4.83 16.01
C HIS A 268 10.75 -4.36 16.51
N ALA A 269 9.75 -4.29 15.63
CA ALA A 269 8.42 -3.79 16.00
C ALA A 269 7.67 -4.71 16.97
N LEU A 270 8.02 -6.00 16.99
CA LEU A 270 7.41 -7.02 17.85
C LEU A 270 8.29 -7.40 19.04
N GLU A 271 9.44 -6.75 19.23
CA GLU A 271 10.33 -7.06 20.35
C GLU A 271 9.61 -6.84 21.69
N GLY A 272 9.45 -7.92 22.47
CA GLY A 272 8.80 -7.89 23.78
C GLY A 272 7.27 -7.80 23.76
N VAL A 273 6.63 -7.73 22.58
CA VAL A 273 5.16 -7.64 22.43
C VAL A 273 4.49 -8.94 22.85
N LYS A 274 3.44 -8.84 23.68
CA LYS A 274 2.62 -9.98 24.12
C LYS A 274 1.13 -9.74 23.90
N GLY A 275 0.40 -10.78 23.49
CA GLY A 275 -1.05 -10.74 23.29
C GLY A 275 -1.46 -9.61 22.33
N THR A 276 -2.32 -8.70 22.81
CA THR A 276 -2.83 -7.55 22.05
C THR A 276 -2.02 -6.26 22.22
N GLU A 277 -0.84 -6.32 22.84
CA GLU A 277 0.06 -5.16 22.91
C GLU A 277 0.42 -4.66 21.50
N ARG A 278 0.45 -3.34 21.33
CA ARG A 278 0.72 -2.69 20.05
C ARG A 278 2.18 -2.87 19.66
N SER A 279 2.43 -3.21 18.40
CA SER A 279 3.74 -3.10 17.79
C SER A 279 4.26 -1.66 17.85
N SER A 280 5.57 -1.51 17.99
CA SER A 280 6.23 -0.21 18.08
C SER A 280 7.28 -0.09 16.97
N ILE A 281 6.98 0.67 15.92
CA ILE A 281 7.97 0.93 14.88
C ILE A 281 8.87 2.10 15.34
N PRO A 282 10.19 2.06 15.07
CA PRO A 282 11.07 3.21 15.26
C PRO A 282 10.55 4.43 14.51
N ASP A 283 11.04 5.60 14.89
CA ASP A 283 10.67 6.88 14.28
C ASP A 283 10.95 6.87 12.76
N SER A 284 9.94 6.44 12.00
CA SER A 284 10.01 6.18 10.57
C SER A 284 9.10 7.14 9.84
N ILE A 285 9.48 7.47 8.60
CA ILE A 285 8.80 8.46 7.78
C ILE A 285 8.19 7.71 6.60
N HIS A 286 6.94 8.01 6.31
CA HIS A 286 6.24 7.44 5.16
C HIS A 286 5.93 8.56 4.18
N VAL A 287 6.41 8.42 2.96
CA VAL A 287 6.21 9.36 1.86
C VAL A 287 5.20 8.79 0.88
N LEU A 288 4.19 9.57 0.50
CA LEU A 288 3.40 9.32 -0.69
C LEU A 288 4.06 10.04 -1.87
N LEU A 289 4.57 9.29 -2.84
CA LEU A 289 5.09 9.82 -4.09
C LEU A 289 3.97 9.77 -5.14
N LEU A 290 3.47 10.93 -5.54
CA LEU A 290 2.50 11.06 -6.63
C LEU A 290 3.28 11.30 -7.91
N SER A 291 3.29 10.30 -8.79
CA SER A 291 4.09 10.27 -10.01
C SER A 291 3.24 10.28 -11.26
N GLY A 292 3.60 11.12 -12.22
CA GLY A 292 3.19 10.92 -13.60
C GLY A 292 1.77 11.31 -13.98
N ASN A 293 1.59 11.58 -15.26
CA ASN A 293 0.30 11.72 -15.91
C ASN A 293 0.50 11.21 -17.33
N GLU A 294 -0.34 10.29 -17.82
CA GLU A 294 -0.20 9.70 -19.16
C GLU A 294 -0.29 10.76 -20.29
N HIS A 295 -0.87 11.92 -19.99
CA HIS A 295 -0.94 13.10 -20.84
C HIS A 295 0.28 14.03 -20.68
N HIS A 296 1.39 13.56 -20.10
CA HIS A 296 2.62 14.34 -19.95
C HIS A 296 3.89 13.48 -20.03
N LYS A 297 4.42 13.31 -21.25
CA LYS A 297 5.58 12.43 -21.53
C LYS A 297 6.95 13.11 -21.47
N TRP A 298 7.01 14.43 -21.27
CA TRP A 298 8.23 15.22 -21.47
C TRP A 298 9.20 15.22 -20.27
N HIS A 299 8.74 14.77 -19.09
CA HIS A 299 9.57 14.69 -17.87
C HIS A 299 9.71 13.25 -17.33
N ASN A 300 9.50 12.27 -18.24
CA ASN A 300 9.72 10.82 -18.09
C ASN A 300 9.61 10.33 -16.64
N TRP A 301 8.40 10.42 -16.09
CA TRP A 301 8.13 10.09 -14.70
C TRP A 301 8.43 8.62 -14.42
N GLU A 302 8.34 7.76 -15.44
CA GLU A 302 8.70 6.34 -15.38
C GLU A 302 10.20 6.14 -15.05
N GLN A 303 11.06 7.11 -15.35
CA GLN A 303 12.47 7.11 -14.98
C GLN A 303 12.75 7.90 -13.70
N THR A 304 12.08 9.05 -13.49
CA THR A 304 12.36 9.90 -12.32
C THR A 304 11.76 9.33 -11.03
N ALA A 305 10.56 8.75 -11.07
CA ALA A 305 9.92 8.16 -9.90
C ALA A 305 10.76 7.08 -9.21
N PRO A 306 11.28 6.04 -9.91
CA PRO A 306 12.15 5.05 -9.27
C PRO A 306 13.45 5.66 -8.76
N ALA A 307 13.99 6.69 -9.42
CA ALA A 307 15.21 7.38 -8.98
C ALA A 307 14.99 8.21 -7.70
N ILE A 308 13.89 8.96 -7.62
CA ILE A 308 13.45 9.69 -6.43
C ILE A 308 13.24 8.72 -5.26
N ARG A 309 12.51 7.62 -5.51
CA ARG A 309 12.28 6.56 -4.51
C ARG A 309 13.59 5.99 -4.00
N ALA A 310 14.50 5.61 -4.90
CA ALA A 310 15.81 5.07 -4.53
C ALA A 310 16.65 6.08 -3.72
N ALA A 311 16.63 7.36 -4.10
CA ALA A 311 17.36 8.42 -3.41
C ALA A 311 16.84 8.64 -1.98
N ILE A 312 15.51 8.70 -1.80
CA ILE A 312 14.87 8.89 -0.49
C ILE A 312 15.09 7.67 0.41
N GLN A 313 14.95 6.46 -0.11
CA GLN A 313 15.06 5.21 0.67
C GLN A 313 16.50 4.79 0.98
N GLN A 314 17.52 5.56 0.58
CA GLN A 314 18.87 5.39 1.15
C GLN A 314 18.90 5.65 2.67
N ASP A 315 17.92 6.38 3.20
CA ASP A 315 17.64 6.39 4.64
C ASP A 315 16.59 5.30 4.93
N GLU A 316 17.03 4.20 5.57
CA GLU A 316 16.21 3.02 5.85
C GLU A 316 14.99 3.32 6.74
N ARG A 317 14.95 4.48 7.39
CA ARG A 317 13.79 4.94 8.18
C ARG A 317 12.68 5.52 7.30
N ILE A 318 12.97 5.84 6.04
CA ILE A 318 12.02 6.43 5.11
C ILE A 318 11.53 5.37 4.14
N THR A 319 10.21 5.21 4.06
CA THR A 319 9.56 4.35 3.06
C THR A 319 8.74 5.18 2.11
N VAL A 320 8.61 4.72 0.87
CA VAL A 320 7.83 5.41 -0.16
C VAL A 320 6.72 4.49 -0.66
N THR A 321 5.49 4.98 -0.66
CA THR A 321 4.40 4.40 -1.46
C THR A 321 4.20 5.30 -2.67
N GLU A 322 4.12 4.70 -3.85
CA GLU A 322 3.91 5.41 -5.10
C GLU A 322 2.46 5.25 -5.58
N SER A 323 1.88 6.32 -6.12
CA SER A 323 0.63 6.27 -6.86
C SER A 323 0.77 7.09 -8.13
N THR A 324 0.30 6.54 -9.25
CA THR A 324 0.16 7.26 -10.52
C THR A 324 -1.21 7.91 -10.70
N ASP A 325 -2.12 7.65 -9.77
CA ASP A 325 -3.42 8.30 -9.71
C ASP A 325 -3.36 9.49 -8.75
N ILE A 326 -3.53 10.69 -9.28
CA ILE A 326 -3.53 11.93 -8.50
C ILE A 326 -4.78 12.04 -7.60
N GLU A 327 -5.87 11.33 -7.93
CA GLU A 327 -7.08 11.27 -7.11
C GLU A 327 -6.90 10.46 -5.81
N ALA A 328 -5.74 9.79 -5.64
CA ALA A 328 -5.31 9.27 -4.34
C ALA A 328 -5.32 10.34 -3.24
N LEU A 329 -5.16 11.63 -3.59
CA LEU A 329 -5.33 12.77 -2.67
C LEU A 329 -6.73 12.85 -2.05
N SER A 330 -7.73 12.25 -2.69
CA SER A 330 -9.13 12.24 -2.23
C SER A 330 -9.59 10.87 -1.74
N ASP A 331 -9.06 9.80 -2.33
CA ASP A 331 -9.51 8.43 -2.11
C ASP A 331 -8.76 7.75 -0.97
N TRP A 332 -7.50 8.14 -0.73
CA TRP A 332 -6.67 7.55 0.31
C TRP A 332 -6.73 8.39 1.59
N ASP A 333 -6.59 7.73 2.73
CA ASP A 333 -6.42 8.44 4.00
C ASP A 333 -4.98 8.93 4.10
N LEU A 334 -4.80 10.23 3.84
CA LEU A 334 -3.49 10.87 3.82
C LEU A 334 -2.81 10.94 5.20
N SER A 335 -3.51 10.63 6.30
CA SER A 335 -2.95 10.73 7.65
C SER A 335 -1.84 9.73 7.96
N VAL A 336 -1.68 8.68 7.14
CA VAL A 336 -0.55 7.74 7.24
C VAL A 336 0.76 8.31 6.70
N PHE A 337 0.68 9.31 5.82
CA PHE A 337 1.85 9.88 5.18
C PHE A 337 2.36 11.09 5.95
N HIS A 338 3.66 11.09 6.23
CA HIS A 338 4.32 12.23 6.84
C HIS A 338 4.64 13.32 5.80
N VAL A 339 4.86 12.92 4.55
CA VAL A 339 5.18 13.80 3.43
C VAL A 339 4.49 13.33 2.17
N ILE A 340 3.96 14.27 1.39
CA ILE A 340 3.59 14.05 -0.01
C ILE A 340 4.71 14.63 -0.89
N ALA A 341 5.25 13.82 -1.81
CA ALA A 341 6.19 14.25 -2.84
C ALA A 341 5.46 14.29 -4.20
N LEU A 342 5.38 15.47 -4.80
CA LEU A 342 4.77 15.69 -6.10
C LEU A 342 5.82 15.60 -7.20
N ASN A 343 5.74 14.54 -8.00
CA ASN A 343 6.44 14.33 -9.26
C ASN A 343 5.40 14.24 -10.40
N TYR A 344 4.50 15.23 -10.45
CA TYR A 344 3.26 15.21 -11.22
C TYR A 344 2.96 16.56 -11.88
N CYS A 345 2.46 16.54 -13.12
CA CYS A 345 1.88 17.71 -13.78
C CYS A 345 0.87 17.26 -14.84
N ASN A 346 -0.29 17.91 -14.87
CA ASN A 346 -1.41 17.58 -15.74
C ASN A 346 -1.33 18.28 -17.11
N TRP A 347 -0.12 18.44 -17.66
CA TRP A 347 0.19 19.33 -18.79
C TRP A 347 -0.82 19.30 -19.96
N GLN A 348 -1.20 18.11 -20.42
CA GLN A 348 -2.20 17.90 -21.48
C GLN A 348 -3.48 17.22 -20.99
N ASP A 349 -3.67 17.15 -19.66
CA ASP A 349 -4.88 16.59 -19.05
C ASP A 349 -5.80 17.73 -18.57
N PRO A 350 -6.91 18.01 -19.29
CA PRO A 350 -7.80 19.11 -18.97
C PRO A 350 -8.66 18.86 -17.73
N ASN A 351 -8.71 17.63 -17.19
CA ASN A 351 -9.57 17.30 -16.06
C ASN A 351 -9.04 17.88 -14.74
N GLY A 352 -7.71 18.03 -14.62
CA GLY A 352 -7.08 18.54 -13.40
C GLY A 352 -7.37 17.66 -12.18
N LEU A 353 -7.47 18.30 -11.01
CA LEU A 353 -7.89 17.65 -9.77
C LEU A 353 -9.39 17.82 -9.53
N SER A 354 -10.03 16.77 -9.01
CA SER A 354 -11.37 16.88 -8.44
C SER A 354 -11.39 17.82 -7.24
N GLU A 355 -12.55 18.42 -6.94
CA GLU A 355 -12.72 19.25 -5.73
C GLU A 355 -12.42 18.48 -4.44
N ARG A 356 -12.66 17.16 -4.43
CA ARG A 356 -12.33 16.31 -3.28
C ARG A 356 -10.83 16.13 -3.12
N ALA A 357 -10.08 15.96 -4.21
CA ALA A 357 -8.62 15.88 -4.17
C ALA A 357 -7.97 17.20 -3.77
N LYS A 358 -8.50 18.33 -4.26
CA LYS A 358 -8.11 19.67 -3.83
C LYS A 358 -8.26 19.82 -2.32
N GLU A 359 -9.44 19.57 -1.77
CA GLU A 359 -9.67 19.67 -0.32
C GLU A 359 -8.87 18.62 0.47
N GLY A 360 -8.66 17.42 -0.08
CA GLY A 360 -7.81 16.39 0.51
C GLY A 360 -6.38 16.87 0.74
N LEU A 361 -5.74 17.45 -0.29
CA LEU A 361 -4.41 18.04 -0.17
C LEU A 361 -4.39 19.22 0.81
N LEU A 362 -5.36 20.15 0.72
CA LEU A 362 -5.40 21.30 1.63
C LEU A 362 -5.60 20.88 3.10
N SER A 363 -6.50 19.92 3.36
CA SER A 363 -6.74 19.37 4.70
C SER A 363 -5.50 18.66 5.26
N TYR A 364 -4.79 17.92 4.42
CA TYR A 364 -3.52 17.28 4.77
C TYR A 364 -2.47 18.31 5.20
N LEU A 365 -2.27 19.36 4.41
CA LEU A 365 -1.30 20.43 4.72
C LEU A 365 -1.69 21.17 6.01
N ARG A 366 -2.96 21.57 6.17
CA ARG A 366 -3.46 22.24 7.40
C ARG A 366 -3.26 21.42 8.67
N LYS A 367 -3.17 20.09 8.56
CA LYS A 367 -2.90 19.18 9.69
C LYS A 367 -1.40 19.01 9.98
N GLY A 368 -0.54 19.73 9.27
CA GLY A 368 0.92 19.69 9.43
C GLY A 368 1.62 18.68 8.53
N GLY A 369 0.94 18.14 7.51
CA GLY A 369 1.57 17.30 6.50
C GLY A 369 2.65 18.04 5.72
N GLY A 370 3.76 17.37 5.42
CA GLY A 370 4.87 17.95 4.66
C GLY A 370 4.65 17.84 3.15
N LEU A 371 5.15 18.81 2.37
CA LEU A 371 5.09 18.78 0.91
C LEU A 371 6.47 18.93 0.28
N LEU A 372 6.76 18.07 -0.69
CA LEU A 372 7.90 18.19 -1.60
C LEU A 372 7.36 18.43 -3.02
N VAL A 373 7.81 19.51 -3.66
CA VAL A 373 7.46 19.86 -5.04
C VAL A 373 8.70 19.69 -5.90
N LEU A 374 8.65 18.77 -6.86
CA LEU A 374 9.81 18.35 -7.64
C LEU A 374 9.71 18.83 -9.09
N HIS A 375 10.72 19.59 -9.51
CA HIS A 375 10.93 20.07 -10.87
C HIS A 375 9.63 20.65 -11.49
N PHE A 376 9.09 19.95 -12.47
CA PHE A 376 7.93 20.34 -13.28
C PHE A 376 6.61 20.37 -12.50
N ALA A 377 6.55 19.77 -11.30
CA ALA A 377 5.35 19.79 -10.47
C ALA A 377 4.93 21.21 -10.05
N ASN A 378 5.83 22.19 -10.17
CA ASN A 378 5.51 23.58 -9.87
C ASN A 378 4.61 24.26 -10.92
N GLY A 379 4.52 23.70 -12.13
CA GLY A 379 3.64 24.18 -13.20
C GLY A 379 2.26 23.53 -13.18
N ALA A 380 2.01 22.55 -12.30
CA ALA A 380 0.75 21.83 -12.25
C ALA A 380 -0.43 22.74 -11.90
N PHE A 381 -1.62 22.41 -12.42
CA PHE A 381 -2.89 23.09 -12.13
C PHE A 381 -2.87 24.61 -12.34
N HIS A 382 -2.12 25.08 -13.34
CA HIS A 382 -1.97 26.50 -13.65
C HIS A 382 -2.68 26.88 -14.96
N PHE A 383 -3.33 28.04 -15.00
CA PHE A 383 -4.06 28.53 -16.18
C PHE A 383 -3.23 28.61 -17.47
N SER A 384 -1.90 28.71 -17.34
CA SER A 384 -1.01 28.79 -18.49
C SER A 384 -0.67 27.43 -19.11
N LEU A 385 -1.13 26.31 -18.54
CA LEU A 385 -0.81 25.00 -19.09
C LEU A 385 -1.30 24.88 -20.55
N PRO A 386 -0.45 24.43 -21.50
CA PRO A 386 -0.75 24.53 -22.94
C PRO A 386 -2.07 23.88 -23.40
N GLU A 387 -2.42 22.72 -22.83
CA GLU A 387 -3.64 21.99 -23.18
C GLU A 387 -4.56 21.76 -21.96
N ALA A 388 -4.16 22.26 -20.79
CA ALA A 388 -4.86 22.05 -19.53
C ALA A 388 -5.19 23.35 -18.78
N GLY A 389 -5.12 24.53 -19.41
CA GLY A 389 -5.40 25.80 -18.73
C GLY A 389 -6.79 25.91 -18.08
N ALA A 390 -7.78 25.12 -18.52
CA ALA A 390 -9.10 25.05 -17.89
C ALA A 390 -9.10 24.36 -16.50
N SER A 391 -8.04 23.61 -16.19
CA SER A 391 -7.84 22.94 -14.89
C SER A 391 -7.26 23.85 -13.80
N ASP A 392 -7.17 25.15 -14.08
CA ASP A 392 -6.56 26.13 -13.18
C ASP A 392 -7.09 26.02 -11.75
N TRP A 393 -6.15 25.99 -10.81
CA TRP A 393 -6.43 25.98 -9.39
C TRP A 393 -5.60 27.07 -8.70
N PRO A 394 -6.12 28.30 -8.61
CA PRO A 394 -5.38 29.43 -8.05
C PRO A 394 -4.85 29.22 -6.63
N GLU A 395 -5.53 28.42 -5.80
CA GLU A 395 -5.06 28.11 -4.45
C GLU A 395 -3.78 27.27 -4.45
N PHE A 396 -3.53 26.46 -5.49
CA PHE A 396 -2.26 25.74 -5.63
C PHE A 396 -1.06 26.68 -5.70
N GLN A 397 -1.23 27.89 -6.23
CA GLN A 397 -0.17 28.92 -6.29
C GLN A 397 0.16 29.52 -4.92
N ARG A 398 -0.72 29.35 -3.92
CA ARG A 398 -0.39 29.66 -2.53
C ARG A 398 0.39 28.51 -1.88
N VAL A 399 0.10 27.26 -2.27
CA VAL A 399 0.82 26.06 -1.82
C VAL A 399 2.23 26.01 -2.43
N VAL A 400 2.34 26.32 -3.71
CA VAL A 400 3.57 26.34 -4.50
C VAL A 400 3.88 27.79 -4.90
N PRO A 401 4.64 28.53 -4.08
CA PRO A 401 4.77 29.99 -4.20
C PRO A 401 5.56 30.48 -5.42
N ARG A 402 6.10 29.57 -6.22
CA ARG A 402 6.96 29.83 -7.37
C ARG A 402 6.62 28.84 -8.47
N ALA A 403 5.88 29.28 -9.48
CA ALA A 403 5.38 28.41 -10.53
C ALA A 403 5.97 28.74 -11.90
N TRP A 404 5.92 27.74 -12.77
CA TRP A 404 6.21 27.92 -14.19
C TRP A 404 4.99 28.52 -14.90
N ASN A 405 5.13 29.73 -15.45
CA ASN A 405 4.08 30.34 -16.28
C ASN A 405 4.47 30.29 -17.78
N HIS A 406 3.80 29.45 -18.56
CA HIS A 406 4.02 29.30 -20.01
C HIS A 406 3.59 30.52 -20.83
N HIS A 407 2.75 31.39 -20.28
CA HIS A 407 2.36 32.65 -20.90
C HIS A 407 3.22 33.83 -20.43
N GLY A 408 4.10 33.59 -19.44
CA GLY A 408 4.96 34.58 -18.82
C GLY A 408 6.40 34.53 -19.32
N SER A 409 7.32 34.93 -18.45
CA SER A 409 8.77 34.96 -18.71
C SER A 409 9.52 33.74 -18.18
N SER A 410 8.82 32.75 -17.62
CA SER A 410 9.42 31.50 -17.15
C SER A 410 10.10 30.78 -18.30
N GLY A 411 11.28 30.23 -18.03
CA GLY A 411 12.10 29.57 -19.04
C GLY A 411 13.21 28.78 -18.38
N HIS A 412 14.03 28.12 -19.19
CA HIS A 412 15.17 27.34 -18.72
C HIS A 412 16.36 27.53 -19.65
N ASP A 413 17.58 27.37 -19.13
CA ASP A 413 18.78 27.21 -19.95
C ASP A 413 18.67 25.91 -20.77
N PRO A 414 19.34 25.79 -21.93
CA PRO A 414 19.45 24.52 -22.63
C PRO A 414 19.99 23.43 -21.69
N TYR A 415 19.38 22.24 -21.75
CA TYR A 415 19.79 21.08 -20.97
C TYR A 415 21.31 20.88 -21.04
N GLY A 416 21.97 20.79 -19.89
CA GLY A 416 23.42 20.66 -19.81
C GLY A 416 23.97 20.88 -18.41
N SER A 417 25.30 20.88 -18.30
CA SER A 417 25.96 20.99 -17.01
C SER A 417 26.08 22.43 -16.49
N PHE A 418 25.83 22.60 -15.19
CA PHE A 418 26.03 23.85 -14.45
C PHE A 418 26.37 23.57 -12.98
N ASP A 419 26.96 24.57 -12.32
CA ASP A 419 27.37 24.48 -10.92
C ASP A 419 26.29 25.05 -10.00
N VAL A 420 25.89 24.25 -9.01
CA VAL A 420 24.95 24.60 -7.95
C VAL A 420 25.72 25.09 -6.72
N ARG A 421 25.35 26.28 -6.24
CA ARG A 421 25.87 26.89 -5.02
C ARG A 421 24.87 26.74 -3.89
N ILE A 422 25.39 26.51 -2.68
CA ILE A 422 24.60 26.56 -1.44
C ILE A 422 24.47 28.02 -0.98
N VAL A 423 23.24 28.50 -0.84
CA VAL A 423 22.92 29.88 -0.45
C VAL A 423 22.91 30.04 1.06
N ASP A 424 22.23 29.14 1.77
CA ASP A 424 22.27 29.04 3.23
C ASP A 424 22.92 27.71 3.62
N PRO A 425 24.20 27.67 4.01
CA PRO A 425 24.89 26.44 4.41
C PRO A 425 24.57 25.99 5.85
N GLU A 426 23.85 26.77 6.64
CA GLU A 426 23.52 26.41 8.04
C GLU A 426 22.14 25.75 8.17
N HIS A 427 21.30 25.89 7.14
CA HIS A 427 19.97 25.26 7.10
C HIS A 427 20.05 23.74 7.28
N ALA A 428 19.05 23.17 7.96
CA ALA A 428 19.02 21.73 8.27
C ALA A 428 19.12 20.84 7.00
N THR A 429 18.62 21.33 5.87
CA THR A 429 18.64 20.61 4.59
C THR A 429 19.95 20.74 3.81
N THR A 430 20.78 21.72 4.11
CA THR A 430 22.00 22.04 3.35
C THR A 430 23.28 21.83 4.16
N ARG A 431 23.20 21.76 5.50
CA ARG A 431 24.38 21.76 6.37
C ARG A 431 25.37 20.64 6.07
N GLY A 432 26.57 21.01 5.63
CA GLY A 432 27.63 20.07 5.24
C GLY A 432 27.53 19.53 3.81
N ILE A 433 26.56 19.98 3.01
CA ILE A 433 26.54 19.77 1.56
C ILE A 433 27.42 20.85 0.92
N ALA A 434 28.35 20.46 0.05
CA ALA A 434 29.16 21.38 -0.73
C ALA A 434 28.43 21.81 -2.01
N GLY A 435 28.91 22.87 -2.68
CA GLY A 435 28.48 23.16 -4.05
C GLY A 435 28.88 22.00 -4.98
N PHE A 436 28.04 21.72 -5.98
CA PHE A 436 28.18 20.54 -6.84
C PHE A 436 27.81 20.86 -8.28
N THR A 437 28.32 20.07 -9.22
CA THR A 437 27.95 20.15 -10.64
C THR A 437 26.82 19.15 -10.92
N VAL A 438 25.81 19.58 -11.67
CA VAL A 438 24.70 18.72 -12.13
C VAL A 438 24.47 18.95 -13.62
N THR A 439 23.95 17.94 -14.31
CA THR A 439 23.45 18.04 -15.69
C THR A 439 21.93 18.00 -15.63
N ASP A 440 21.27 19.11 -15.99
CA ASP A 440 19.83 19.30 -15.84
C ASP A 440 19.34 20.50 -16.68
N GLU A 441 18.07 20.89 -16.51
CA GLU A 441 17.52 22.17 -16.97
C GLU A 441 17.56 23.22 -15.84
N LEU A 442 18.34 24.29 -16.03
CA LEU A 442 18.37 25.41 -15.09
C LEU A 442 17.18 26.33 -15.36
N TYR A 443 16.13 26.21 -14.55
CA TYR A 443 14.93 27.04 -14.62
C TYR A 443 15.21 28.47 -14.11
N PHE A 444 14.66 29.46 -14.79
CA PHE A 444 14.74 30.88 -14.43
C PHE A 444 13.37 31.57 -14.50
N ASN A 445 13.25 32.74 -13.87
CA ASN A 445 12.01 33.56 -13.86
C ASN A 445 10.75 32.77 -13.42
N GLN A 446 10.84 31.97 -12.36
CA GLN A 446 9.68 31.30 -11.77
C GLN A 446 8.77 32.32 -11.08
N GLU A 447 7.51 32.38 -11.51
CA GLU A 447 6.57 33.44 -11.14
C GLU A 447 6.02 33.25 -9.72
N GLY A 448 5.91 34.34 -8.98
CA GLY A 448 5.35 34.35 -7.64
C GLY A 448 5.79 35.58 -6.85
N THR A 449 5.10 35.87 -5.75
CA THR A 449 5.44 37.02 -4.87
C THR A 449 5.61 36.64 -3.41
N ALA A 450 5.25 35.41 -3.04
CA ALA A 450 5.43 34.93 -1.68
C ALA A 450 6.92 34.85 -1.30
N ASN A 451 7.17 35.06 -0.01
CA ASN A 451 8.50 34.93 0.55
C ASN A 451 8.93 33.47 0.53
N ILE A 452 10.13 33.23 0.04
CA ILE A 452 10.77 31.92 0.01
C ILE A 452 12.13 32.03 0.69
N HIS A 453 12.58 30.95 1.33
CA HIS A 453 13.93 30.87 1.86
C HIS A 453 14.80 30.05 0.90
N VAL A 454 15.61 30.75 0.09
CA VAL A 454 16.45 30.13 -0.94
C VAL A 454 17.61 29.38 -0.31
N LEU A 455 17.77 28.12 -0.73
CA LEU A 455 18.77 27.20 -0.20
C LEU A 455 19.86 26.87 -1.23
N TYR A 456 19.47 26.78 -2.50
CA TYR A 456 20.37 26.46 -3.62
C TYR A 456 20.13 27.46 -4.75
N ALA A 457 21.18 27.82 -5.48
CA ALA A 457 21.11 28.69 -6.64
C ALA A 457 22.19 28.35 -7.67
N ALA A 458 21.99 28.75 -8.92
CA ALA A 458 23.00 28.64 -9.98
C ALA A 458 22.94 29.84 -10.92
N GLN A 459 24.04 30.11 -11.62
CA GLN A 459 24.09 31.20 -12.60
C GLN A 459 23.54 30.74 -13.95
N SER A 460 22.43 31.34 -14.40
CA SER A 460 21.86 31.11 -15.73
C SER A 460 22.74 31.73 -16.80
N LYS A 461 23.00 30.97 -17.87
CA LYS A 461 23.68 31.43 -19.09
C LYS A 461 22.76 32.28 -19.96
N VAL A 462 21.45 32.10 -19.84
CA VAL A 462 20.45 32.87 -20.59
C VAL A 462 20.19 34.23 -19.94
N THR A 463 19.93 34.27 -18.63
CA THR A 463 19.61 35.54 -17.94
C THR A 463 20.85 36.27 -17.43
N GLY A 464 21.97 35.55 -17.27
CA GLY A 464 23.20 36.07 -16.65
C GLY A 464 23.10 36.26 -15.13
N LYS A 465 21.96 35.93 -14.53
CA LYS A 465 21.67 36.11 -13.10
C LYS A 465 21.87 34.82 -12.33
N GLU A 466 22.02 34.97 -11.02
CA GLU A 466 21.91 33.85 -10.08
C GLU A 466 20.43 33.57 -9.82
N GLU A 467 19.97 32.38 -10.23
CA GLU A 467 18.58 31.94 -10.17
C GLU A 467 18.40 30.93 -9.01
N PRO A 468 17.34 31.05 -8.20
CA PRO A 468 17.02 30.06 -7.18
C PRO A 468 16.71 28.70 -7.78
N LEU A 469 17.26 27.63 -7.19
CA LEU A 469 17.03 26.25 -7.62
C LEU A 469 16.26 25.43 -6.59
N ALA A 470 16.39 25.71 -5.31
CA ALA A 470 15.57 25.08 -4.29
C ALA A 470 15.39 26.00 -3.08
N TRP A 471 14.23 25.89 -2.45
CA TRP A 471 13.82 26.74 -1.33
C TRP A 471 12.80 26.05 -0.43
N THR A 472 12.65 26.63 0.77
CA THR A 472 11.56 26.30 1.67
C THR A 472 10.54 27.43 1.74
N SER A 473 9.29 27.05 1.98
CA SER A 473 8.18 27.96 2.24
C SER A 473 7.17 27.31 3.20
N GLU A 474 6.12 28.04 3.54
CA GLU A 474 5.07 27.57 4.44
C GLU A 474 3.69 27.80 3.83
N TYR A 475 2.79 26.82 4.00
CA TYR A 475 1.37 26.95 3.67
C TYR A 475 0.53 26.57 4.88
N GLU A 476 -0.07 27.57 5.54
CA GLU A 476 -0.97 27.36 6.71
C GLU A 476 -0.35 26.45 7.80
N GLY A 477 0.95 26.63 8.10
CA GLY A 477 1.72 25.83 9.05
C GLY A 477 2.39 24.58 8.46
N ALA A 478 2.03 24.17 7.23
CA ALA A 478 2.69 23.09 6.52
C ALA A 478 4.05 23.53 5.98
N ARG A 479 5.06 22.65 6.11
CA ARG A 479 6.39 22.87 5.54
C ARG A 479 6.42 22.40 4.10
N VAL A 480 6.73 23.33 3.19
CA VAL A 480 6.83 23.06 1.75
C VAL A 480 8.28 23.23 1.31
N TYR A 481 8.85 22.16 0.75
CA TYR A 481 10.16 22.17 0.11
C TYR A 481 9.96 22.08 -1.40
N GLN A 482 10.58 22.99 -2.15
CA GLN A 482 10.49 23.00 -3.61
C GLN A 482 11.88 23.01 -4.22
N THR A 483 12.09 22.16 -5.23
CA THR A 483 13.32 22.12 -6.03
C THR A 483 12.98 22.12 -7.51
N LEU A 484 13.75 22.88 -8.28
CA LEU A 484 13.72 22.93 -9.74
C LEU A 484 14.69 21.93 -10.37
N LEU A 485 15.52 21.24 -9.58
CA LEU A 485 16.33 20.14 -10.09
C LEU A 485 15.46 18.89 -10.28
N GLY A 486 15.75 18.10 -11.32
CA GLY A 486 15.16 16.79 -11.54
C GLY A 486 14.40 16.61 -12.86
N HIS A 487 14.88 17.18 -13.97
CA HIS A 487 14.27 16.98 -15.29
C HIS A 487 14.18 15.50 -15.69
N ASP A 488 15.26 14.75 -15.42
CA ASP A 488 15.38 13.33 -15.75
C ASP A 488 16.14 12.54 -14.69
N GLY A 489 16.40 11.26 -14.98
CA GLY A 489 17.15 10.36 -14.11
C GLY A 489 18.61 10.73 -13.88
N GLU A 490 19.25 11.56 -14.72
CA GLU A 490 20.67 11.92 -14.58
C GLU A 490 20.90 12.85 -13.39
N ALA A 491 20.01 13.82 -13.16
CA ALA A 491 20.08 14.73 -12.02
C ALA A 491 20.09 13.96 -10.68
N TYR A 492 19.30 12.89 -10.59
CA TYR A 492 19.22 12.04 -9.40
C TYR A 492 20.42 11.10 -9.21
N LYS A 493 21.39 11.05 -10.13
CA LYS A 493 22.66 10.32 -9.91
C LYS A 493 23.67 11.10 -9.08
N VAL A 494 23.48 12.41 -8.93
CA VAL A 494 24.37 13.27 -8.13
C VAL A 494 24.09 13.04 -6.64
N SER A 495 25.11 12.69 -5.87
CA SER A 495 25.01 12.36 -4.44
C SER A 495 24.37 13.47 -3.61
N GLU A 496 24.68 14.71 -3.93
CA GLU A 496 24.19 15.91 -3.24
C GLU A 496 22.71 16.14 -3.51
N VAL A 497 22.22 15.79 -4.72
CA VAL A 497 20.79 15.83 -5.04
C VAL A 497 20.04 14.74 -4.26
N GLN A 498 20.60 13.53 -4.18
CA GLN A 498 20.01 12.45 -3.40
C GLN A 498 19.95 12.81 -1.90
N GLU A 499 21.02 13.39 -1.35
CA GLU A 499 21.08 13.84 0.03
C GLU A 499 20.11 15.01 0.30
N MET A 500 19.99 15.95 -0.64
CA MET A 500 19.01 17.03 -0.59
C MET A 500 17.59 16.47 -0.44
N LEU A 501 17.19 15.48 -1.26
CA LEU A 501 15.85 14.89 -1.18
C LEU A 501 15.56 14.24 0.17
N ARG A 502 16.50 13.45 0.69
CA ARG A 502 16.34 12.82 2.02
C ARG A 502 16.13 13.85 3.12
N ARG A 503 16.93 14.91 3.11
CA ARG A 503 16.83 15.97 4.12
C ARG A 503 15.58 16.82 3.93
N ALA A 504 15.16 17.08 2.70
CA ALA A 504 13.90 17.75 2.40
C ALA A 504 12.72 16.98 3.00
N VAL A 505 12.65 15.66 2.80
CA VAL A 505 11.62 14.80 3.40
C VAL A 505 11.61 14.92 4.93
N ARG A 506 12.77 14.77 5.59
CA ARG A 506 12.87 14.87 7.05
C ARG A 506 12.46 16.25 7.58
N TRP A 507 12.97 17.30 6.94
CA TRP A 507 12.64 18.67 7.32
C TRP A 507 11.15 18.97 7.16
N SER A 508 10.52 18.53 6.06
CA SER A 508 9.11 18.78 5.77
C SER A 508 8.16 18.11 6.77
N CYS A 509 8.55 16.99 7.37
CA CYS A 509 7.76 16.34 8.44
C CYS A 509 8.23 16.67 9.87
N GLY A 510 9.19 17.58 10.04
CA GLY A 510 9.62 18.04 11.36
C GLY A 510 10.63 17.15 12.11
N LYS A 511 11.32 16.23 11.42
CA LYS A 511 12.28 15.26 12.00
C LYS A 511 13.74 15.49 11.60
#